data_AF-A0A2H0SL65-F1
#
_entry.id   AF-A0A2H0SL65-F1
#
_cell.length_a   1.000
_cell.length_b   1.000
_cell.length_c   1.000
_cell.angle_alpha   90.00
_cell.angle_beta   90.00
_cell.angle_gamma   90.00
#
_symmetry.space_group_name_H-M   'P 1'
#
loop_
_entity.id
_entity.type
_entity.pdbx_description
1 polymer ?
#
loop_
_entity_poly.entity_id
_entity_poly.type
_entity_poly.pdbx_seq_one_letter_code
_entity_poly.pdbx_strand_id
1 'polypeptide(L)' 'MASFTFKFPSTAHIGNKVSHAKNRTKRPFRYNLHTVTVIVDGKKQRMKVPTKMLRMLKRSGVTTHHKPQTEK' A
#
# COMPACT_ATOMS: atom_id res chain seq x y z
N MET A 1 12.67 -15.33 8.01
CA MET A 1 11.63 -14.27 8.07
C MET A 1 10.57 -14.60 7.03
N ALA A 2 9.29 -14.66 7.39
CA ALA A 2 8.23 -15.00 6.42
C ALA A 2 8.28 -14.04 5.22
N SER A 3 8.66 -14.56 4.06
CA SER A 3 8.73 -13.80 2.82
C SER A 3 7.32 -13.35 2.46
N PHE A 4 7.09 -12.04 2.39
CA PHE A 4 5.84 -11.52 1.82
C PHE A 4 5.67 -12.11 0.42
N THR A 5 4.48 -12.64 0.12
CA THR A 5 4.20 -13.24 -1.19
C THR A 5 4.35 -12.21 -2.31
N PHE A 6 4.05 -10.95 -2.00
CA PHE A 6 4.22 -9.82 -2.89
C PHE A 6 4.69 -8.58 -2.12
N LYS A 7 5.73 -7.91 -2.63
CA LYS A 7 6.30 -6.68 -2.07
C LYS A 7 6.28 -5.58 -3.12
N PHE A 8 5.38 -4.61 -2.93
CA PHE A 8 5.34 -3.42 -3.78
C PHE A 8 6.65 -2.61 -3.66
N PRO A 9 7.12 -1.93 -4.74
CA PRO A 9 8.29 -1.08 -4.67
C PRO A 9 8.15 -0.01 -3.57
N SER A 10 9.25 0.33 -2.91
CA SER A 10 9.24 1.31 -1.82
C SER A 10 9.29 2.76 -2.31
N THR A 11 9.86 2.98 -3.48
CA THR A 11 10.00 4.30 -4.12
C THR A 11 9.01 4.42 -5.27
N ALA A 12 8.25 5.51 -5.29
CA ALA A 12 7.30 5.83 -6.34
C ALA A 12 7.97 6.60 -7.48
N HIS A 13 8.63 7.70 -7.14
CA HIS A 13 9.37 8.52 -8.10
C HIS A 13 10.46 9.30 -7.38
N ILE A 14 11.37 9.87 -8.15
CA ILE A 14 12.45 10.75 -7.67
C ILE A 14 12.09 12.17 -8.08
N GLY A 15 12.15 13.11 -7.13
CA GLY A 15 11.99 14.53 -7.43
C GLY A 15 12.93 15.38 -6.58
N ASN A 16 12.56 16.62 -6.30
CA ASN A 16 13.43 17.56 -5.59
C ASN A 16 12.80 18.05 -4.27
N LYS A 17 13.64 18.39 -3.29
CA LYS A 17 13.31 19.31 -2.20
C LYS A 17 13.79 20.70 -2.66
N VAL A 18 12.90 21.67 -2.66
CA VAL A 18 13.16 23.03 -3.14
C VAL A 18 13.18 23.96 -1.93
N SER A 19 14.26 24.71 -1.75
CA SER A 19 14.34 25.74 -0.69
C SER A 19 13.66 27.04 -1.11
N HIS A 20 13.54 27.99 -0.17
CA HIS A 20 13.07 29.35 -0.46
C HIS A 20 13.91 30.03 -1.56
N ALA A 21 15.24 29.84 -1.52
CA ALA A 21 16.18 30.33 -2.54
C ALA A 21 16.18 29.48 -3.83
N LYS A 22 15.20 28.57 -4.01
CA LYS A 22 15.09 27.63 -5.15
C LYS A 22 16.25 26.65 -5.29
N ASN A 23 17.01 26.37 -4.23
CA ASN A 23 18.02 25.30 -4.25
C ASN A 23 17.31 23.94 -4.35
N ARG A 24 17.71 23.12 -5.33
CA ARG A 24 17.07 21.83 -5.64
C ARG A 24 17.97 20.66 -5.23
N THR A 25 17.54 19.87 -4.25
CA THR A 25 18.23 18.63 -3.86
C THR A 25 17.37 17.41 -4.17
N LYS A 26 17.97 16.32 -4.66
CA LYS A 26 17.22 15.10 -5.02
C LYS A 26 16.60 14.47 -3.78
N ARG A 27 15.34 14.03 -3.88
CA ARG A 27 14.66 13.26 -2.84
C ARG A 27 13.80 12.14 -3.43
N PRO A 28 13.78 10.95 -2.81
CA PRO A 28 12.82 9.91 -3.18
C PRO A 28 11.45 10.21 -2.58
N PHE A 29 10.39 10.02 -3.37
CA PHE A 29 9.02 9.96 -2.89
C PHE A 29 8.65 8.50 -2.68
N ARG A 30 8.33 8.13 -1.44
CA ARG A 30 8.06 6.74 -1.05
C ARG A 30 6.56 6.48 -1.00
N TYR A 31 6.17 5.25 -1.30
CA TYR A 31 4.80 4.81 -1.06
C TYR A 31 4.54 4.64 0.44
N ASN A 32 3.33 4.98 0.89
CA ASN A 32 2.87 4.64 2.22
C ASN A 32 2.41 3.16 2.23
N LEU A 33 3.38 2.26 2.45
CA LEU A 33 3.19 0.81 2.40
C LEU A 33 2.71 0.25 3.74
N HIS A 34 1.67 -0.56 3.71
CA HIS A 34 1.17 -1.29 4.87
C HIS A 34 1.16 -2.79 4.62
N THR A 35 1.38 -3.55 5.69
CA THR A 35 1.27 -5.02 5.66
C THR A 35 -0.19 -5.41 5.78
N VAL A 36 -0.69 -6.21 4.85
CA VAL A 36 -2.09 -6.62 4.79
C VAL A 36 -2.16 -8.12 4.54
N THR A 37 -3.15 -8.76 5.16
CA THR A 37 -3.51 -10.15 4.87
C THR A 37 -4.76 -10.15 4.01
N VAL A 38 -4.66 -10.75 2.83
CA VAL A 38 -5.74 -10.85 1.83
C VAL A 38 -6.04 -12.33 1.59
N ILE A 39 -7.31 -12.67 1.35
CA ILE A 39 -7.69 -14.02 0.94
C ILE A 39 -7.76 -14.03 -0.58
N VAL A 40 -6.83 -14.74 -1.22
CA VAL A 40 -6.79 -14.92 -2.67
C VAL A 40 -6.90 -16.42 -2.93
N ASP A 41 -7.88 -16.84 -3.72
CA ASP A 41 -8.14 -18.26 -4.06
C ASP A 41 -8.24 -19.18 -2.83
N GLY A 42 -8.89 -18.70 -1.76
CA GLY A 42 -9.06 -19.43 -0.50
C GLY A 42 -7.81 -19.50 0.39
N LYS A 43 -6.66 -18.97 -0.05
CA LYS A 43 -5.42 -18.93 0.74
C LYS A 43 -5.18 -17.55 1.33
N LYS A 44 -4.80 -17.50 2.61
CA LYS A 44 -4.38 -16.26 3.28
C LYS A 44 -2.97 -15.88 2.84
N GLN A 45 -2.84 -14.75 2.16
CA GLN A 45 -1.56 -14.23 1.69
C GLN A 45 -1.21 -12.91 2.39
N ARG A 46 0.05 -12.77 2.80
CA ARG A 46 0.58 -11.54 3.42
C ARG A 46 1.34 -10.74 2.37
N MET A 47 0.92 -9.50 2.12
CA MET A 47 1.53 -8.60 1.14
C MET A 47 1.75 -7.20 1.69
N LYS A 48 2.72 -6.47 1.12
CA LYS A 48 2.92 -5.04 1.39
C LYS A 48 2.31 -4.22 0.25
N VAL A 49 1.28 -3.44 0.56
CA VAL A 49 0.52 -2.67 -0.44
C VAL A 49 0.43 -1.18 -0.05
N PRO A 50 0.38 -0.27 -1.03
CA PRO A 50 0.10 1.14 -0.76
C PRO A 50 -1.31 1.36 -0.21
N THR A 51 -1.50 2.44 0.56
CA THR A 51 -2.82 2.85 1.10
C THR A 51 -3.93 2.95 0.05
N LYS A 52 -3.63 3.42 -1.17
CA LYS A 52 -4.61 3.51 -2.27
C LYS A 52 -5.16 2.14 -2.65
N MET A 53 -4.27 1.15 -2.84
CA MET A 53 -4.67 -0.22 -3.12
C MET A 53 -5.39 -0.85 -1.94
N LEU A 54 -4.95 -0.58 -0.71
CA LEU A 54 -5.65 -1.04 0.50
C LEU A 54 -7.10 -0.54 0.55
N ARG A 55 -7.38 0.72 0.17
CA ARG A 55 -8.75 1.23 0.08
C ARG A 55 -9.58 0.49 -0.96
N MET A 56 -8.99 0.17 -2.12
CA MET A 56 -9.65 -0.62 -3.16
C MET A 56 -9.96 -2.05 -2.67
N LEU A 57 -9.00 -2.70 -2.02
CA LEU A 57 -9.16 -4.05 -1.45
C LEU A 57 -10.22 -4.12 -0.34
N LYS A 58 -10.36 -3.05 0.45
CA LYS A 58 -11.44 -2.93 1.44
C LYS A 58 -12.79 -2.79 0.74
N ARG A 59 -12.88 -1.91 -0.26
CA ARG A 59 -14.11 -1.68 -1.03
C ARG A 59 -14.58 -2.96 -1.75
N SER A 60 -13.67 -3.76 -2.27
CA SER A 60 -13.99 -5.03 -2.93
C SER A 60 -14.29 -6.19 -1.96
N GLY A 61 -14.21 -5.98 -0.64
CA GLY A 61 -14.54 -7.01 0.35
C GLY A 61 -13.53 -8.14 0.49
N VAL A 62 -12.36 -8.04 -0.12
CA VAL A 62 -11.34 -9.12 -0.15
C VAL A 62 -10.50 -9.14 1.15
N THR A 63 -10.68 -8.13 2.00
CA THR A 63 -9.95 -8.00 3.28
C THR A 63 -10.66 -8.76 4.40
N THR A 64 -9.90 -9.52 5.19
CA THR A 64 -10.41 -10.38 6.29
C THR A 64 -11.33 -9.69 7.30
N HIS A 65 -11.13 -8.39 7.57
CA HIS A 65 -11.85 -7.66 8.62
C HIS A 65 -12.99 -6.78 8.10
N HIS A 66 -13.08 -6.55 6.79
CA HIS A 66 -14.05 -5.62 6.23
C HIS A 66 -15.35 -6.34 5.86
N LYS A 67 -16.36 -6.27 6.72
CA LYS A 67 -17.73 -6.68 6.40
C LYS A 67 -18.48 -5.47 5.82
N PRO A 68 -19.01 -5.51 4.58
CA PRO A 68 -19.92 -4.47 4.13
C PRO A 68 -21.15 -4.45 5.04
N GLN A 69 -21.53 -3.28 5.54
CA GLN A 69 -22.76 -3.09 6.34
C GLN A 69 -23.95 -3.14 5.39
N THR A 70 -24.28 -4.32 4.88
CA THR A 70 -25.48 -4.54 4.08
C THR A 70 -26.29 -5.59 4.82
N GLU A 71 -27.04 -5.12 5.81
CA GLU A 71 -28.22 -5.75 6.44
C GLU A 71 -28.55 -4.90 7.68
N LYS A 72 -29.46 -3.94 7.49
CA LYS A 72 -30.30 -3.35 8.52
C LYS A 72 -31.72 -3.36 7.98
#